data_AF-A0A0G1PVV7-F1
#
_entry.id   AF-A0A0G1PVV7-F1
#
_cell.length_a   1.000
_cell.length_b   1.000
_cell.length_c   1.000
_cell.angle_alpha   90.00
_cell.angle_beta   90.00
_cell.angle_gamma   90.00
#
_symmetry.space_group_name_H-M   'P 1'
#
loop_
_entity.id
_entity.type
_entity.pdbx_description
1 polymer ?
#
loop_
_entity_poly.entity_id
_entity_poly.type
_entity_poly.pdbx_seq_one_letter_code
_entity_poly.pdbx_strand_id
1 'polypeptide(L)'
;MHRQGFFVSEIPAVIKILKKKLPAVEIEGVYTHFASAKNPAFPFETLRQMGEFKKAIALLEAAGFRRLIKHAAATAGTIIFPQSHFDMVRIGIGLYGLWPSKETQAAFEREFQLKSVLSWKTIVGQIKKLPKNSRIGYDLTEDFAHRLLARLSAPAFKCRQSANKRQRGESSRPGFNGYDKR
;
A
#
# COMPACT_ATOMS: atom_id res chain seq x y z
N MET A 1 10.89 11.44 -4.03
CA MET A 1 9.67 11.66 -3.21
C MET A 1 9.60 13.06 -2.60
N HIS A 2 10.74 13.70 -2.29
CA HIS A 2 10.82 15.07 -1.76
C HIS A 2 10.05 15.29 -0.44
N ARG A 3 9.78 14.22 0.31
CA ARG A 3 9.19 14.34 1.64
C ARG A 3 10.27 14.64 2.69
N GLN A 4 11.35 13.87 2.64
CA GLN A 4 12.52 13.96 3.52
C GLN A 4 13.74 13.45 2.74
N GLY A 5 14.94 13.78 3.22
CA GLY A 5 16.21 13.35 2.65
C GLY A 5 17.04 14.52 2.12
N PHE A 6 18.13 14.18 1.44
CA PHE A 6 19.09 15.12 0.88
C PHE A 6 19.14 14.97 -0.64
N PHE A 7 19.38 16.07 -1.35
CA PHE A 7 19.76 16.05 -2.74
C PHE A 7 21.20 15.57 -2.90
N VAL A 8 21.53 15.04 -4.08
CA VAL A 8 22.90 14.58 -4.39
C VAL A 8 23.93 15.70 -4.22
N SER A 9 23.55 16.94 -4.57
CA SER A 9 24.37 18.14 -4.38
C SER A 9 24.68 18.46 -2.92
N GLU A 10 23.87 17.99 -1.98
CA GLU A 10 24.03 18.27 -0.54
C GLU A 10 24.87 17.20 0.17
N ILE A 11 25.07 16.02 -0.45
CA ILE A 11 25.81 14.90 0.13
C ILE A 11 27.24 15.29 0.58
N PRO A 12 28.02 16.10 -0.16
CA PRO A 12 29.33 16.56 0.32
C PRO A 12 29.26 17.33 1.64
N ALA A 13 28.23 18.16 1.83
CA ALA A 13 28.02 18.90 3.08
C ALA A 13 27.63 17.95 4.22
N VAL A 14 26.77 16.97 3.95
CA VAL A 14 26.39 15.92 4.91
C VAL A 14 27.61 15.13 5.36
N ILE A 15 28.46 14.67 4.43
CA ILE A 15 29.71 13.96 4.72
C ILE A 15 30.60 14.77 5.68
N LYS A 16 30.74 16.08 5.45
CA LYS A 16 31.52 16.98 6.31
C LYS A 16 30.95 17.03 7.73
N ILE A 17 29.63 17.09 7.87
CA ILE A 17 28.95 17.10 9.18
C ILE A 17 29.15 15.76 9.89
N LEU A 18 28.91 14.64 9.20
CA LEU A 18 29.06 13.31 9.76
C LEU A 18 30.47 13.09 10.31
N LYS A 19 31.50 13.42 9.52
CA LYS A 19 32.90 13.23 9.94
C LYS A 19 33.36 14.17 11.04
N LYS A 20 32.96 15.44 11.01
CA LYS A 20 33.50 16.46 11.93
C LYS A 20 32.71 16.63 13.21
N LYS A 21 31.39 16.49 13.15
CA LYS A 21 30.49 16.84 14.26
C LYS A 21 29.91 15.62 14.97
N LEU A 22 29.91 14.45 14.32
CA LEU A 22 29.26 13.25 14.83
C LEU A 22 30.19 12.03 14.86
N PRO A 23 31.42 12.13 15.41
CA PRO A 23 32.38 11.03 15.39
C PRO A 23 31.94 9.79 16.20
N ALA A 24 31.02 9.97 17.15
CA ALA A 24 30.46 8.88 17.95
C ALA A 24 29.23 8.21 17.32
N VAL A 25 28.76 8.69 16.15
CA VAL A 25 27.60 8.14 15.46
C VAL A 25 28.08 7.16 14.39
N GLU A 26 27.72 5.89 14.55
CA GLU A 26 27.91 4.90 13.50
C GLU A 26 26.79 5.01 12.47
N ILE A 27 27.16 5.21 11.21
CA ILE A 27 26.20 5.27 10.11
C ILE A 27 26.06 3.86 9.55
N GLU A 28 24.91 3.25 9.83
CA GLU A 28 24.63 1.86 9.46
C GLU A 28 24.13 1.72 8.03
N GLY A 29 23.43 2.72 7.48
CA GLY A 29 22.79 2.57 6.19
C GLY A 29 22.38 3.86 5.51
N VAL A 30 22.03 3.72 4.23
CA VAL A 30 21.57 4.80 3.37
C VAL A 30 20.40 4.32 2.54
N TYR A 31 19.37 5.16 2.40
CA TYR A 31 18.17 4.76 1.68
C TYR A 31 17.49 5.89 0.95
N THR A 32 16.66 5.50 -0.02
CA THR A 32 15.71 6.40 -0.69
C THR A 32 14.34 5.74 -0.81
N HIS A 33 13.33 6.51 -1.20
CA HIS A 33 11.99 6.01 -1.49
C HIS A 33 11.53 6.45 -2.87
N PHE A 34 11.23 5.47 -3.72
CA PHE A 34 10.73 5.73 -5.06
C PHE A 34 9.32 6.32 -5.02
N ALA A 35 9.10 7.39 -5.77
CA ALA A 35 7.82 8.08 -5.80
C ALA A 35 6.79 7.39 -6.71
N SER A 36 7.26 6.80 -7.82
CA SER A 36 6.39 6.31 -8.91
C SER A 36 6.71 4.86 -9.30
N ALA A 37 7.07 4.01 -8.33
CA ALA A 37 7.44 2.62 -8.59
C ALA A 37 6.24 1.66 -8.73
N LYS A 38 5.01 2.17 -8.83
CA LYS A 38 3.77 1.35 -8.81
C LYS A 38 3.19 1.01 -10.18
N ASN A 39 3.73 1.58 -11.26
CA ASN A 39 3.25 1.29 -12.60
C ASN A 39 4.42 0.87 -13.49
N PRO A 40 4.47 -0.39 -13.96
CA PRO A 40 5.56 -0.87 -14.81
C PRO A 40 5.62 -0.15 -16.17
N ALA A 41 4.52 0.45 -16.65
CA ALA A 41 4.50 1.20 -17.91
C ALA A 41 5.23 2.55 -17.85
N PHE A 42 5.52 3.08 -16.66
CA PHE A 42 6.19 4.38 -16.49
C PHE A 42 7.46 4.26 -15.62
N PRO A 43 8.49 3.54 -16.12
CA PRO A 43 9.69 3.25 -15.32
C PRO A 43 10.63 4.44 -15.19
N PHE A 44 10.54 5.43 -16.09
CA PHE A 44 11.53 6.50 -16.27
C PHE A 44 11.89 7.21 -14.96
N GLU A 45 10.90 7.64 -14.17
CA GLU A 45 11.19 8.38 -12.94
C GLU A 45 11.80 7.53 -11.84
N THR A 46 11.41 6.25 -11.77
CA THR A 46 12.00 5.32 -10.80
C THR A 46 13.46 5.03 -11.17
N LEU A 47 13.76 4.84 -12.46
CA LEU A 47 15.12 4.66 -12.96
C LEU A 47 15.98 5.90 -12.74
N ARG A 48 15.44 7.10 -12.98
CA ARG A 48 16.13 8.37 -12.69
C ARG A 48 16.45 8.50 -11.20
N GLN A 49 15.47 8.25 -10.32
CA GLN A 49 15.68 8.25 -8.87
C GLN A 49 16.72 7.23 -8.42
N MET A 50 16.75 6.06 -9.06
CA MET A 50 17.76 5.03 -8.81
C MET A 50 19.16 5.49 -9.23
N GLY A 51 19.29 6.18 -10.36
CA GLY A 51 20.54 6.78 -10.81
C GLY A 51 21.07 7.83 -9.82
N GLU A 52 20.23 8.75 -9.36
CA GLU A 52 20.61 9.74 -8.34
C GLU A 52 21.01 9.08 -7.01
N PHE A 53 20.30 8.02 -6.62
CA PHE A 53 20.66 7.27 -5.42
C PHE A 53 22.03 6.59 -5.54
N LYS A 54 22.35 6.00 -6.70
CA LYS A 54 23.67 5.42 -6.98
C LYS A 54 24.78 6.47 -6.93
N LYS A 55 24.54 7.69 -7.44
CA LYS A 55 25.49 8.82 -7.32
C LYS A 55 25.75 9.19 -5.86
N ALA A 56 24.69 9.29 -5.05
CA ALA A 56 24.82 9.59 -3.62
C ALA A 56 25.62 8.51 -2.88
N ILE A 57 25.36 7.22 -3.18
CA ILE A 57 26.13 6.09 -2.62
C ILE A 57 27.61 6.23 -2.98
N ALA A 58 27.93 6.47 -4.26
CA ALA A 58 29.32 6.59 -4.70
C ALA A 58 30.08 7.71 -3.96
N LEU A 59 29.42 8.86 -3.71
CA LEU A 59 30.01 9.95 -2.92
C LEU A 59 30.29 9.55 -1.46
N LEU A 60 29.37 8.80 -0.84
CA LEU A 60 29.55 8.30 0.53
C LEU A 60 30.68 7.27 0.62
N GLU A 61 30.76 6.35 -0.35
CA GLU A 61 31.81 5.33 -0.41
C GLU A 61 33.19 5.92 -0.66
N ALA A 62 33.28 6.91 -1.56
CA ALA A 62 34.50 7.67 -1.81
C ALA A 62 34.96 8.43 -0.53
N ALA A 63 34.02 8.84 0.32
CA ALA A 63 34.32 9.42 1.61
C ALA A 63 34.65 8.39 2.70
N GLY A 64 34.67 7.09 2.41
CA GLY A 64 35.07 6.03 3.35
C GLY A 64 33.91 5.36 4.08
N PHE A 65 32.65 5.72 3.80
CA PHE A 65 31.48 5.03 4.36
C PHE A 65 31.18 3.75 3.58
N ARG A 66 31.95 2.69 3.81
CA ARG A 66 31.90 1.44 3.01
C ARG A 66 30.98 0.35 3.57
N ARG A 67 30.60 0.41 4.85
CA ARG A 67 29.78 -0.62 5.51
C ARG A 67 28.28 -0.27 5.57
N LEU A 68 27.82 0.60 4.67
CA LEU A 68 26.44 1.06 4.64
C LEU A 68 25.52 0.00 4.04
N ILE A 69 24.48 -0.40 4.77
CA ILE A 69 23.35 -1.12 4.23
C ILE A 69 22.56 -0.18 3.31
N LYS A 70 22.49 -0.50 2.03
CA LYS A 70 21.79 0.28 1.01
C LYS A 70 20.43 -0.35 0.76
N HIS A 71 19.38 0.47 0.74
CA HIS A 71 18.06 -0.01 0.36
C HIS A 71 17.21 1.07 -0.30
N ALA A 72 16.48 0.71 -1.36
CA ALA A 72 15.62 1.66 -2.08
C ALA A 72 14.22 1.09 -2.32
N ALA A 73 14.15 -0.18 -2.72
CA ALA A 73 12.93 -0.87 -3.06
C ALA A 73 11.97 -0.99 -1.87
N ALA A 74 10.77 -0.44 -1.99
CA ALA A 74 9.60 -0.89 -1.24
C ALA A 74 8.90 -2.04 -1.99
N THR A 75 7.74 -2.52 -1.54
CA THR A 75 6.99 -3.63 -2.21
C THR A 75 6.94 -3.48 -3.74
N ALA A 76 6.51 -2.33 -4.26
CA ALA A 76 6.37 -2.13 -5.70
C ALA A 76 7.72 -2.13 -6.43
N GLY A 77 8.73 -1.48 -5.85
CA GLY A 77 10.11 -1.49 -6.37
C GLY A 77 10.71 -2.90 -6.38
N THR A 78 10.37 -3.71 -5.38
CA THR A 78 10.86 -5.09 -5.24
C THR A 78 10.32 -5.97 -6.36
N ILE A 79 9.04 -5.80 -6.69
CA ILE A 79 8.35 -6.57 -7.73
C ILE A 79 8.78 -6.12 -9.13
N ILE A 80 8.72 -4.81 -9.40
CA ILE A 80 8.85 -4.27 -10.76
C ILE A 80 10.31 -4.06 -11.18
N PHE A 81 11.21 -3.76 -10.24
CA PHE A 81 12.59 -3.37 -10.52
C PHE A 81 13.59 -4.22 -9.73
N PRO A 82 13.88 -5.47 -10.16
CA PRO A 82 14.89 -6.32 -9.51
C PRO A 82 16.26 -5.64 -9.36
N GLN A 83 16.67 -4.80 -10.31
CA GLN A 83 17.90 -4.00 -10.26
C GLN A 83 17.92 -2.93 -9.15
N SER A 84 16.80 -2.73 -8.45
CA SER A 84 16.70 -1.86 -7.27
C SER A 84 16.92 -2.58 -5.95
N HIS A 85 17.20 -3.89 -6.01
CA HIS A 85 17.63 -4.70 -4.89
C HIS A 85 19.11 -4.41 -4.64
N PHE A 86 19.37 -3.61 -3.62
CA PHE A 86 20.72 -3.37 -3.12
C PHE A 86 21.01 -4.42 -2.03
N ASP A 87 21.49 -4.01 -0.85
CA ASP A 87 21.73 -4.94 0.26
C ASP A 87 20.42 -5.40 0.93
N MET A 88 19.37 -4.59 0.87
CA MET A 88 18.08 -4.89 1.48
C MET A 88 16.89 -4.30 0.68
N VAL A 89 15.72 -4.96 0.79
CA VAL A 89 14.43 -4.49 0.29
C VAL A 89 13.43 -4.32 1.44
N ARG A 90 12.43 -3.43 1.26
CA ARG A 90 11.44 -3.08 2.29
C ARG A 90 10.04 -3.49 1.85
N ILE A 91 9.72 -4.77 2.01
CA ILE A 91 8.40 -5.30 1.67
C ILE A 91 7.41 -4.88 2.77
N GLY A 92 6.47 -4.00 2.42
CA GLY A 92 5.44 -3.49 3.33
C GLY A 92 4.08 -4.12 3.01
N ILE A 93 3.30 -3.44 2.16
CA ILE A 93 1.92 -3.85 1.82
C ILE A 93 1.81 -5.29 1.27
N GLY A 94 2.86 -5.80 0.63
CA GLY A 94 2.92 -7.15 0.09
C GLY A 94 2.95 -8.23 1.18
N LEU A 95 3.50 -7.95 2.37
CA LEU A 95 3.46 -8.87 3.51
C LEU A 95 2.03 -9.12 4.01
N TYR A 96 1.12 -8.17 3.78
CA TYR A 96 -0.29 -8.31 4.12
C TYR A 96 -1.09 -9.02 3.02
N GLY A 97 -0.42 -9.48 1.96
CA GLY A 97 -1.08 -10.11 0.82
C GLY A 97 -1.82 -9.13 -0.08
N LEU A 98 -1.37 -7.86 -0.11
CA LEU A 98 -2.00 -6.79 -0.88
C LEU A 98 -1.06 -6.25 -1.94
N TRP A 99 -1.55 -6.12 -3.17
CA TRP A 99 -0.83 -5.52 -4.27
C TRP A 99 -0.63 -4.01 -4.05
N PRO A 100 0.53 -3.44 -4.41
CA PRO A 100 0.80 -2.02 -4.20
C PRO A 100 -0.03 -1.09 -5.11
N SER A 101 -0.54 -1.62 -6.21
CA SER A 101 -1.45 -0.98 -7.18
C SER A 101 -2.14 -2.03 -8.06
N LYS A 102 -3.19 -1.63 -8.79
CA LYS A 102 -3.87 -2.48 -9.77
C LYS A 102 -2.98 -2.82 -10.96
N GLU A 103 -2.13 -1.87 -11.36
CA GLU A 103 -1.21 -2.02 -12.48
C GLU A 103 -0.12 -3.04 -12.17
N THR A 104 0.39 -3.04 -10.94
CA THR A 104 1.35 -4.07 -10.48
C THR A 104 0.67 -5.44 -10.43
N GLN A 105 -0.57 -5.51 -9.93
CA GLN A 105 -1.31 -6.77 -9.91
C GLN A 105 -1.50 -7.33 -11.33
N ALA A 106 -2.07 -6.53 -12.24
CA ALA A 106 -2.36 -6.97 -13.60
C ALA A 106 -1.10 -7.45 -14.35
N ALA A 107 0.06 -6.84 -14.07
CA ALA A 107 1.32 -7.22 -14.69
C ALA A 107 1.93 -8.53 -14.12
N PHE A 108 1.79 -8.79 -12.81
CA PHE A 108 2.55 -9.84 -12.12
C PHE A 108 1.72 -10.96 -11.49
N GLU A 109 0.39 -10.87 -11.47
CA GLU A 109 -0.46 -11.88 -10.82
C GLU A 109 -0.33 -13.28 -11.42
N ARG A 110 0.10 -13.40 -12.68
CA ARG A 110 0.35 -14.69 -13.31
C ARG A 110 1.64 -15.35 -12.84
N GLU A 111 2.59 -14.58 -12.32
CA GLU A 111 3.89 -15.06 -11.86
C GLU A 111 3.85 -15.50 -10.39
N PHE A 112 3.15 -14.73 -9.55
CA PHE A 112 2.94 -15.08 -8.15
C PHE A 112 1.66 -14.46 -7.59
N GLN A 113 1.19 -15.04 -6.49
CA GLN A 113 -0.08 -14.67 -5.86
C GLN A 113 0.17 -14.10 -4.47
N LEU A 114 -0.44 -12.94 -4.19
CA LEU A 114 -0.49 -12.37 -2.84
C LEU A 114 -1.79 -12.80 -2.16
N LYS A 115 -1.68 -13.49 -1.01
CA LYS A 115 -2.83 -13.98 -0.24
C LYS A 115 -3.12 -13.05 0.93
N SER A 116 -4.26 -12.36 0.89
CA SER A 116 -4.68 -11.46 1.97
C SER A 116 -4.68 -12.19 3.32
N VAL A 117 -3.95 -11.66 4.29
CA VAL A 117 -3.86 -12.23 5.64
C VAL A 117 -4.89 -11.61 6.61
N LEU A 118 -5.58 -10.55 6.18
CA LEU A 118 -6.58 -9.84 6.97
C LEU A 118 -7.99 -10.10 6.44
N SER A 119 -8.93 -10.28 7.36
CA SER A 119 -10.35 -10.40 7.10
C SER A 119 -11.12 -9.42 7.99
N TRP A 120 -12.10 -8.72 7.44
CA TRP A 120 -13.02 -7.90 8.23
C TRP A 120 -14.38 -8.60 8.35
N LYS A 121 -14.80 -8.89 9.58
CA LYS A 121 -16.06 -9.59 9.88
C LYS A 121 -16.94 -8.72 10.77
N THR A 122 -18.25 -8.90 10.64
CA THR A 122 -19.27 -8.21 11.45
C THR A 122 -20.48 -9.10 11.64
N ILE A 123 -21.33 -8.77 12.61
CA ILE A 123 -22.58 -9.46 12.88
C ILE A 123 -23.77 -8.64 12.37
N VAL A 124 -24.86 -9.32 12.04
CA VAL A 124 -26.12 -8.64 11.71
C VAL A 124 -26.75 -8.16 13.00
N GLY A 125 -26.89 -6.85 13.16
CA GLY A 125 -27.57 -6.25 14.30
C GLY A 125 -29.09 -6.30 14.17
N GLN A 126 -29.62 -6.07 12.97
CA GLN A 126 -31.07 -6.10 12.75
C GLN A 126 -31.43 -6.45 11.31
N ILE A 127 -32.52 -7.19 11.17
CA ILE A 127 -33.18 -7.50 9.90
C ILE A 127 -34.62 -6.97 9.97
N LYS A 128 -35.00 -6.08 9.04
CA LYS A 128 -36.38 -5.53 8.98
C LYS A 128 -36.92 -5.55 7.55
N LYS A 129 -38.21 -5.90 7.40
CA LYS A 129 -38.95 -5.77 6.13
C LYS A 129 -39.54 -4.36 6.04
N LEU A 130 -39.31 -3.67 4.92
CA LEU A 130 -39.86 -2.34 4.67
C LEU A 130 -40.88 -2.35 3.51
N PRO A 131 -41.92 -1.49 3.56
CA PRO A 131 -42.82 -1.27 2.42
C PRO A 131 -42.08 -0.78 1.16
N LYS A 132 -42.71 -0.96 0.00
CA LYS A 132 -42.21 -0.41 -1.27
C LYS A 132 -42.07 1.12 -1.15
N ASN A 133 -41.03 1.69 -1.76
CA ASN A 133 -40.72 3.12 -1.74
C ASN A 133 -40.31 3.68 -0.36
N SER A 134 -39.91 2.81 0.58
CA SER A 134 -39.31 3.28 1.84
C SER A 134 -37.90 3.83 1.59
N ARG A 135 -37.56 4.90 2.30
CA ARG A 135 -36.22 5.52 2.26
C ARG A 135 -35.38 5.14 3.46
N ILE A 136 -34.07 5.01 3.29
CA ILE A 136 -33.14 4.53 4.33
C ILE A 136 -31.95 5.48 4.46
N GLY A 137 -31.38 5.54 5.66
CA GLY A 137 -30.19 6.35 5.97
C GLY A 137 -30.54 7.77 6.40
N TYR A 138 -29.51 8.53 6.77
CA TYR A 138 -29.66 9.95 7.07
C TYR A 138 -30.07 10.73 5.83
N ASP A 139 -30.91 11.75 6.04
CA ASP A 139 -31.54 12.58 5.00
C ASP A 139 -32.30 11.82 3.92
N LEU A 140 -32.66 10.54 4.20
CA LEU A 140 -33.44 9.69 3.32
C LEU A 140 -32.82 9.56 1.91
N THR A 141 -31.49 9.50 1.84
CA THR A 141 -30.74 9.55 0.58
C THR A 141 -30.76 8.27 -0.26
N GLU A 142 -31.26 7.16 0.29
CA GLU A 142 -31.31 5.88 -0.40
C GLU A 142 -32.76 5.43 -0.61
N ASP A 143 -33.16 5.29 -1.87
CA ASP A 143 -34.48 4.83 -2.32
C ASP A 143 -34.42 3.37 -2.78
N PHE A 144 -35.35 2.53 -2.31
CA PHE A 144 -35.47 1.14 -2.77
C PHE A 144 -36.84 0.88 -3.43
N ALA A 145 -36.80 0.50 -4.71
CA ALA A 145 -37.99 0.22 -5.52
C ALA A 145 -38.71 -1.11 -5.16
N HIS A 146 -38.09 -1.94 -4.31
CA HIS A 146 -38.58 -3.26 -3.93
C HIS A 146 -38.55 -3.48 -2.40
N ARG A 147 -39.29 -4.50 -1.94
CA ARG A 147 -39.35 -4.91 -0.53
C ARG A 147 -37.95 -5.29 -0.05
N LEU A 148 -37.37 -4.46 0.83
CA LEU A 148 -36.01 -4.66 1.32
C LEU A 148 -35.99 -5.44 2.65
N LEU A 149 -35.05 -6.37 2.78
CA LEU A 149 -34.53 -6.83 4.08
C LEU A 149 -33.38 -5.89 4.46
N ALA A 150 -33.68 -4.86 5.24
CA ALA A 150 -32.65 -3.92 5.70
C ALA A 150 -31.76 -4.61 6.74
N ARG A 151 -30.43 -4.55 6.52
CA ARG A 151 -29.41 -5.17 7.38
C ARG A 151 -28.59 -4.06 8.05
N LEU A 152 -28.82 -3.81 9.34
CA LEU A 152 -27.87 -3.01 10.12
C LEU A 152 -26.72 -3.91 10.56
N SER A 153 -25.50 -3.55 10.19
CA SER A 153 -24.29 -4.22 10.70
C SER A 153 -23.69 -3.32 11.76
N ALA A 154 -23.74 -3.72 13.03
CA ALA A 154 -23.07 -2.99 14.09
C ALA A 154 -21.66 -3.57 14.24
N PRO A 155 -20.58 -2.86 13.89
CA PRO A 155 -19.25 -3.29 14.31
C PRO A 155 -19.21 -3.25 15.84
N ALA A 156 -18.82 -4.36 16.48
CA ALA A 156 -18.77 -4.50 17.93
C ALA A 156 -17.82 -3.51 18.64
N PHE A 157 -17.01 -2.77 17.87
CA PHE A 157 -16.12 -1.71 18.34
C PHE A 157 -16.24 -0.50 17.42
N LYS A 158 -16.00 0.71 17.95
CA LYS A 158 -15.95 1.98 17.20
C LYS A 158 -14.83 1.93 16.15
N CYS A 159 -15.12 1.32 15.01
CA CYS A 159 -14.20 1.14 13.90
C CYS A 159 -14.39 2.28 12.89
N ARG A 160 -13.30 2.91 12.45
CA ARG A 160 -13.35 3.93 11.38
C ARG A 160 -13.66 3.26 10.04
N GLN A 161 -14.93 3.26 9.65
CA GLN A 161 -15.33 3.09 8.26
C GLN A 161 -15.56 4.46 7.62
N SER A 162 -15.01 4.67 6.43
CA SER A 162 -15.28 5.90 5.68
C SER A 162 -16.74 5.92 5.21
N ALA A 163 -17.43 7.04 5.43
CA ALA A 163 -18.80 7.27 4.97
C ALA A 163 -18.95 7.21 3.43
N ASN A 164 -17.83 7.26 2.69
CA ASN A 164 -17.83 7.12 1.22
C ASN A 164 -17.96 5.66 0.74
N LYS A 165 -17.96 4.67 1.64
CA LYS A 165 -18.28 3.28 1.29
C LYS A 165 -19.80 3.06 1.23
N ARG A 166 -20.48 3.72 0.29
CA ARG A 166 -21.88 3.37 -0.04
C ARG A 166 -21.88 2.09 -0.87
N GLN A 167 -22.73 1.13 -0.51
CA GLN A 167 -22.90 -0.09 -1.30
C GLN A 167 -23.66 0.26 -2.59
N ARG A 168 -23.02 0.10 -3.75
CA ARG A 168 -23.76 -0.01 -5.02
C ARG A 168 -24.31 -1.44 -5.06
N GLY A 169 -25.64 -1.58 -5.08
CA GLY A 169 -26.27 -2.90 -5.18
C GLY A 169 -25.97 -3.52 -6.54
N GLU A 170 -25.12 -4.55 -6.58
CA GLU A 170 -25.01 -5.43 -7.73
C GLU A 170 -26.10 -6.49 -7.64
N SER A 171 -27.00 -6.49 -8.63
CA SER A 171 -28.05 -7.49 -8.80
C SER A 171 -27.50 -8.71 -9.54
N SER A 172 -26.64 -9.48 -8.89
CA SER A 172 -26.26 -10.82 -9.38
C SER A 172 -26.56 -11.84 -8.28
N ARG A 173 -27.58 -12.66 -8.51
CA ARG A 173 -27.91 -13.82 -7.66
C ARG A 173 -26.99 -14.97 -8.02
N PRO A 174 -26.18 -15.53 -7.11
CA PRO A 174 -25.79 -16.93 -7.17
C PRO A 174 -26.83 -17.76 -6.40
N GLY A 175 -27.38 -18.79 -7.04
CA GLY A 175 -28.31 -19.73 -6.42
C GLY A 175 -27.65 -20.46 -5.25
N PHE A 176 -28.20 -20.28 -4.05
CA PHE A 176 -27.90 -21.12 -2.90
C PHE A 176 -28.88 -22.30 -2.91
N ASN A 177 -28.38 -23.49 -3.22
CA ASN A 177 -29.12 -24.74 -3.22
C ASN A 177 -28.64 -25.58 -2.02
N GLY A 178 -29.60 -26.13 -1.26
CA GLY A 178 -29.39 -27.24 -0.31
C GLY A 178 -28.83 -26.90 1.06
N TYR A 179 -29.70 -26.83 2.08
CA TYR A 179 -29.34 -27.23 3.44
C TYR A 179 -29.90 -28.63 3.67
N ASP A 180 -28.99 -29.58 3.85
CA ASP A 180 -29.20 -30.95 4.28
C ASP A 180 -29.67 -30.95 5.74
N LYS A 181 -30.74 -31.70 6.03
CA LYS A 181 -31.29 -31.87 7.36
C LYS A 181 -30.54 -33.00 8.06
N ARG A 182 -29.85 -32.69 9.15
CA ARG A 182 -29.65 -33.61 10.28
C ARG A 182 -29.90 -32.87 11.58
#